data_AF-A0AAU5X490-F1
#
_entry.id   AF-A0AAU5X490-F1
#
_cell.length_a   1.000
_cell.length_b   1.000
_cell.length_c   1.000
_cell.angle_alpha   90.00
_cell.angle_beta   90.00
_cell.angle_gamma   90.00
#
_symmetry.space_group_name_H-M   'P 1'
#
loop_
_entity.id
_entity.type
_entity.pdbx_description
1 polymer ?
#
loop_
_entity_poly.entity_id
_entity_poly.type
_entity_poly.pdbx_seq_one_letter_code
_entity_poly.pdbx_strand_id
1 'polypeptide(L)'
;MRNKISPILTILSIALTTVSACGTGHRPTRSPATTASPSSSSAQSLADFCGDLNAFSTAAGPTFDLEAFGILNKHQKPSRKALSSSVTLILLIGPRLMTKLPSGIHDDLRLVLGAASEAAKKLATDTPPDKAVAALTTAKASAARKKITDYRGPC
;
A
#
# COMPACT_ATOMS: atom_id res chain seq x y z
N MET A 1 17.73 -17.88 -42.39
CA MET A 1 16.63 -16.92 -42.22
C MET A 1 15.91 -17.20 -40.91
N ARG A 2 16.15 -16.41 -39.86
CA ARG A 2 15.31 -16.39 -38.64
C ARG A 2 15.25 -14.95 -38.13
N ASN A 3 14.05 -14.37 -38.22
CA ASN A 3 13.73 -12.98 -37.95
C ASN A 3 13.86 -12.65 -36.46
N LYS A 4 14.55 -11.54 -36.18
CA LYS A 4 14.49 -10.76 -34.94
C LYS A 4 13.38 -9.72 -35.08
N ILE A 5 12.35 -9.71 -34.24
CA ILE A 5 11.52 -8.52 -34.03
C ILE A 5 10.98 -8.50 -32.59
N SER A 6 11.35 -7.46 -31.86
CA SER A 6 10.66 -6.86 -30.70
C SER A 6 11.26 -5.47 -30.52
N PRO A 7 10.67 -4.55 -29.74
CA PRO A 7 9.27 -4.09 -29.70
C PRO A 7 9.21 -2.54 -29.67
N ILE A 8 8.19 -1.86 -30.24
CA ILE A 8 8.14 -0.37 -30.16
C ILE A 8 6.72 0.18 -29.94
N LEU A 9 6.60 0.85 -28.79
CA LEU A 9 5.82 2.04 -28.42
C LEU A 9 4.36 2.17 -28.89
N THR A 10 3.44 2.11 -27.92
CA THR A 10 2.14 2.77 -28.00
C THR A 10 2.20 4.05 -27.16
N ILE A 11 2.23 5.20 -27.84
CA ILE A 11 2.16 6.55 -27.26
C ILE A 11 0.67 6.86 -27.03
N LEU A 12 0.24 7.02 -25.78
CA LEU A 12 -1.10 7.50 -25.44
C LEU A 12 -1.04 9.00 -25.19
N SER A 13 -1.43 9.78 -26.20
CA SER A 13 -1.63 11.23 -26.11
C SER A 13 -3.03 11.51 -25.58
N ILE A 14 -3.15 12.22 -24.46
CA ILE A 14 -4.41 12.84 -24.02
C ILE A 14 -4.19 14.34 -23.99
N ALA A 15 -4.72 15.02 -25.00
CA ALA A 15 -4.77 16.47 -25.08
C ALA A 15 -5.92 16.99 -24.20
N LEU A 16 -5.60 17.92 -23.31
CA LEU A 16 -6.54 18.60 -22.43
C LEU A 16 -6.98 19.91 -23.12
N THR A 17 -8.21 19.96 -23.64
CA THR A 17 -8.80 21.19 -24.19
C THR A 17 -9.62 21.89 -23.12
N THR A 18 -9.05 22.97 -22.57
CA THR A 18 -9.78 23.95 -21.77
C THR A 18 -10.58 24.88 -22.68
N VAL A 19 -11.90 24.88 -22.55
CA VAL A 19 -12.75 25.95 -23.08
C VAL A 19 -13.35 26.73 -21.91
N SER A 20 -12.81 27.94 -21.73
CA SER A 20 -13.41 28.99 -20.92
C SER A 20 -14.36 29.78 -21.81
N ALA A 21 -15.64 29.80 -21.47
CA ALA A 21 -16.63 30.67 -22.08
C ALA A 21 -17.26 31.54 -20.98
N CYS A 22 -16.81 32.79 -20.95
CA CYS A 22 -17.42 33.88 -20.22
C CYS A 22 -18.76 34.22 -20.91
N GLY A 23 -19.87 34.16 -20.17
CA GLY A 23 -21.19 34.53 -20.64
C GLY A 23 -21.93 35.32 -19.57
N THR A 24 -22.06 36.62 -19.80
CA THR A 24 -22.87 37.57 -19.03
C THR A 24 -24.37 37.26 -19.16
N GLY A 25 -25.11 37.18 -18.05
CA GLY A 25 -26.56 37.22 -18.09
C GLY A 25 -27.31 36.79 -16.82
N HIS A 26 -27.92 37.78 -16.16
CA HIS A 26 -29.13 37.71 -15.31
C HIS A 26 -29.03 37.41 -13.80
N ARG A 27 -29.51 38.41 -13.05
CA ARG A 27 -29.92 38.37 -11.64
C ARG A 27 -31.28 37.64 -11.54
N PRO A 28 -31.45 36.73 -10.58
CA PRO A 28 -32.41 37.05 -9.51
C PRO A 28 -31.95 36.62 -8.12
N THR A 29 -32.31 37.47 -7.15
CA THR A 29 -32.84 37.18 -5.82
C THR A 29 -32.44 35.88 -5.08
N ARG A 30 -32.05 36.11 -3.81
CA ARG A 30 -32.12 35.22 -2.65
C ARG A 30 -30.87 34.37 -2.39
N SER A 31 -30.10 34.83 -1.41
CA SER A 31 -29.11 34.04 -0.69
C SER A 31 -29.70 32.69 -0.27
N PRO A 32 -28.97 31.60 -0.48
CA PRO A 32 -28.70 30.66 0.58
C PRO A 32 -27.32 31.03 1.14
N ALA A 33 -27.23 31.27 2.44
CA ALA A 33 -25.99 30.98 3.13
C ALA A 33 -25.74 29.48 2.91
N THR A 34 -24.95 29.13 1.90
CA THR A 34 -24.42 27.78 1.75
C THR A 34 -23.38 27.66 2.84
N THR A 35 -23.83 27.25 4.02
CA THR A 35 -22.98 26.63 5.03
C THR A 35 -22.35 25.43 4.36
N ALA A 36 -21.19 25.62 3.74
CA ALA A 36 -20.36 24.55 3.24
C ALA A 36 -19.89 23.78 4.48
N SER A 37 -20.64 22.76 4.86
CA SER A 37 -20.25 21.82 5.90
C SER A 37 -18.92 21.18 5.50
N PRO A 38 -17.82 21.37 6.24
CA PRO A 38 -16.52 20.77 5.91
C PRO A 38 -16.42 19.28 6.31
N SER A 39 -17.55 18.61 6.58
CA SER A 39 -17.57 17.29 7.21
C SER A 39 -17.21 16.11 6.30
N SER A 40 -17.07 16.32 4.99
CA SER A 40 -16.73 15.24 4.05
C SER A 40 -15.25 14.89 4.03
N SER A 41 -14.36 15.87 4.19
CA SER A 41 -12.91 15.65 4.11
C SER A 41 -12.37 14.81 5.28
N SER A 42 -12.93 14.98 6.48
CA SER A 42 -12.54 14.18 7.65
C SER A 42 -13.02 12.73 7.53
N ALA A 43 -14.27 12.51 7.15
CA ALA A 43 -14.83 11.17 6.92
C ALA A 43 -14.07 10.42 5.81
N GLN A 44 -13.75 11.09 4.71
CA GLN A 44 -12.93 10.53 3.63
C GLN A 44 -11.54 10.15 4.14
N SER A 45 -10.89 11.04 4.92
CA SER A 45 -9.55 10.78 5.45
C SER A 45 -9.47 9.62 6.44
N LEU A 46 -10.57 9.35 7.16
CA LEU A 46 -10.72 8.20 8.05
C LEU A 46 -10.95 6.91 7.26
N ALA A 47 -11.82 6.94 6.24
CA ALA A 47 -12.05 5.81 5.36
C ALA A 47 -10.77 5.39 4.62
N ASP A 48 -10.00 6.36 4.10
CA ASP A 48 -8.71 6.11 3.46
C ASP A 48 -7.71 5.48 4.43
N PHE A 49 -7.67 5.97 5.68
CA PHE A 49 -6.81 5.41 6.72
C PHE A 49 -7.16 3.95 7.03
N CYS A 50 -8.45 3.64 7.19
CA CYS A 50 -8.91 2.28 7.45
C CYS A 50 -8.65 1.34 6.26
N GLY A 51 -8.81 1.85 5.04
CA GLY A 51 -8.45 1.12 3.82
C GLY A 51 -6.96 0.78 3.78
N ASP A 52 -6.09 1.77 4.02
CA ASP A 52 -4.64 1.58 4.10
C ASP A 52 -4.27 0.57 5.21
N LEU A 53 -4.87 0.69 6.40
CA LEU A 53 -4.56 -0.19 7.53
C LEU A 53 -4.93 -1.65 7.25
N ASN A 54 -6.09 -1.87 6.62
CA ASN A 54 -6.55 -3.20 6.23
C ASN A 54 -5.69 -3.82 5.13
N ALA A 55 -5.35 -3.04 4.10
CA ALA A 55 -4.49 -3.48 3.01
C ALA A 55 -3.07 -3.79 3.49
N PHE A 56 -2.51 -2.98 4.39
CA PHE A 56 -1.24 -3.28 5.05
C PHE A 56 -1.32 -4.59 5.84
N SER A 57 -2.38 -4.78 6.65
CA SER A 57 -2.55 -5.98 7.47
C SER A 57 -2.65 -7.25 6.63
N THR A 58 -3.35 -7.17 5.50
CA THR A 58 -3.48 -8.28 4.54
C THR A 58 -2.13 -8.65 3.94
N ALA A 59 -1.31 -7.66 3.55
CA ALA A 59 0.02 -7.92 2.99
C ALA A 59 1.05 -8.36 4.04
N ALA A 60 1.03 -7.78 5.24
CA ALA A 60 2.04 -7.99 6.27
C ALA A 60 1.77 -9.19 7.18
N GLY A 61 0.54 -9.66 7.25
CA GLY A 61 0.13 -10.76 8.14
C GLY A 61 0.41 -12.15 7.54
N PRO A 62 -0.59 -12.84 6.96
CA PRO A 62 -0.49 -14.26 6.66
C PRO A 62 0.72 -14.60 5.77
N THR A 63 1.00 -13.77 4.76
CA THR A 63 2.05 -14.01 3.73
C THR A 63 3.43 -14.32 4.29
N PHE A 64 3.74 -13.85 5.50
CA PHE A 64 5.07 -14.02 6.09
C PHE A 64 5.06 -14.79 7.41
N ASP A 65 3.92 -15.36 7.79
CA ASP A 65 3.83 -16.33 8.86
C ASP A 65 4.16 -17.71 8.29
N LEU A 66 5.45 -18.06 8.32
CA LEU A 66 5.97 -19.29 7.76
C LEU A 66 5.46 -20.54 8.54
N GLU A 67 5.11 -20.39 9.82
CA GLU A 67 4.48 -21.47 10.59
C GLU A 67 3.03 -21.68 10.15
N ALA A 68 2.25 -20.61 9.97
CA ALA A 68 0.89 -20.72 9.43
C ALA A 68 0.87 -21.37 8.03
N PHE A 69 1.83 -21.05 7.17
CA PHE A 69 1.98 -21.72 5.87
C PHE A 69 2.45 -23.18 5.98
N GLY A 70 3.40 -23.48 6.88
CA GLY A 70 3.89 -24.83 7.12
C GLY A 70 2.84 -25.76 7.74
N ILE A 71 1.91 -25.22 8.54
CA ILE A 71 0.83 -25.97 9.18
C ILE A 71 -0.36 -26.18 8.23
N LEU A 72 -0.76 -25.15 7.47
CA LEU A 72 -1.90 -25.25 6.53
C LEU A 72 -1.56 -25.98 5.23
N ASN A 73 -0.32 -25.84 4.74
CA ASN A 73 0.11 -26.39 3.46
C ASN A 73 1.57 -26.83 3.56
N LYS A 74 1.82 -27.98 4.23
CA LYS A 74 3.15 -28.62 4.41
C LYS A 74 4.02 -28.74 3.14
N HIS A 75 3.48 -28.43 1.96
CA HIS A 75 4.15 -28.52 0.66
C HIS A 75 4.23 -27.22 -0.15
N GLN A 76 3.64 -26.09 0.30
CA GLN A 76 3.58 -24.88 -0.54
C GLN A 76 4.38 -23.72 0.08
N LYS A 77 5.64 -23.59 -0.33
CA LYS A 77 6.43 -22.38 -0.08
C LYS A 77 5.77 -21.19 -0.79
N PRO A 78 5.69 -20.00 -0.17
CA PRO A 78 5.13 -18.83 -0.82
C PRO A 78 5.94 -18.50 -2.09
N SER A 79 5.23 -18.30 -3.20
CA SER A 79 5.87 -18.01 -4.48
C SER A 79 6.59 -16.65 -4.44
N ARG A 80 7.71 -16.51 -5.16
CA ARG A 80 8.43 -15.23 -5.30
C ARG A 80 7.50 -14.08 -5.69
N LYS A 81 6.57 -14.35 -6.61
CA LYS A 81 5.59 -13.36 -7.09
C LYS A 81 4.66 -12.89 -5.96
N ALA A 82 4.15 -13.82 -5.14
CA ALA A 82 3.30 -13.48 -4.01
C ALA A 82 4.06 -12.65 -2.96
N LEU A 83 5.29 -13.07 -2.60
CA LEU A 83 6.13 -12.31 -1.67
C LEU A 83 6.46 -10.91 -2.19
N SER A 84 6.83 -10.80 -3.46
CA SER A 84 7.13 -9.50 -4.10
C SER A 84 5.92 -8.58 -4.10
N SER A 85 4.73 -9.10 -4.40
CA SER A 85 3.47 -8.35 -4.33
C SER A 85 3.19 -7.84 -2.93
N SER A 86 3.30 -8.69 -1.90
CA SER A 86 3.06 -8.28 -0.52
C SER A 86 4.10 -7.28 -0.02
N VAL A 87 5.39 -7.50 -0.31
CA VAL A 87 6.46 -6.54 0.03
C VAL A 87 6.21 -5.18 -0.64
N THR A 88 5.83 -5.16 -1.92
CA THR A 88 5.51 -3.94 -2.65
C THR A 88 4.35 -3.20 -2.01
N LEU A 89 3.29 -3.92 -1.61
CA LEU A 89 2.13 -3.31 -0.97
C LEU A 89 2.47 -2.69 0.39
N ILE A 90 3.28 -3.39 1.21
CA ILE A 90 3.79 -2.83 2.48
C ILE A 90 4.54 -1.53 2.22
N LEU A 91 5.43 -1.49 1.23
CA LEU A 91 6.24 -0.31 0.92
C LEU A 91 5.43 0.85 0.34
N LEU A 92 4.32 0.57 -0.36
CA LEU A 92 3.43 1.60 -0.92
C LEU A 92 2.51 2.21 0.15
N ILE A 93 2.02 1.38 1.07
CA ILE A 93 1.00 1.77 2.05
C ILE A 93 1.61 2.24 3.37
N GLY A 94 2.67 1.58 3.84
CA GLY A 94 3.27 1.89 5.14
C GLY A 94 3.68 3.36 5.31
N PRO A 95 4.31 4.03 4.33
CA PRO A 95 4.60 5.46 4.45
C PRO A 95 3.36 6.34 4.65
N ARG A 96 2.20 5.94 4.09
CA ARG A 96 0.93 6.65 4.30
C ARG A 96 0.45 6.51 5.73
N LEU A 97 0.54 5.30 6.27
CA LEU A 97 0.18 4.99 7.66
C LEU A 97 1.09 5.68 8.69
N MET A 98 2.38 5.86 8.37
CA MET A 98 3.34 6.54 9.25
C MET A 98 2.88 7.94 9.69
N THR A 99 2.13 8.64 8.85
CA THR A 99 1.65 10.01 9.15
C THR A 99 0.45 10.05 10.10
N LYS A 100 -0.23 8.92 10.30
CA LYS A 100 -1.50 8.82 11.03
C LYS A 100 -1.45 7.90 12.25
N LEU A 101 -0.41 7.06 12.37
CA LEU A 101 -0.28 6.11 13.48
C LEU A 101 0.30 6.75 14.75
N PRO A 102 -0.09 6.26 15.94
CA PRO A 102 0.50 6.69 17.20
C PRO A 102 1.99 6.30 17.27
N SER A 103 2.78 7.07 18.02
CA SER A 103 4.24 6.90 18.13
C SER A 103 4.68 5.49 18.52
N GLY A 104 3.93 4.82 19.40
CA GLY A 104 4.21 3.45 19.83
C GLY A 104 4.14 2.40 18.70
N ILE A 105 3.39 2.68 17.62
CA ILE A 105 3.30 1.80 16.44
C ILE A 105 4.20 2.30 15.31
N HIS A 106 4.49 3.60 15.29
CA HIS A 106 5.33 4.24 14.29
C HIS A 106 6.75 3.62 14.23
N ASP A 107 7.36 3.32 15.37
CA ASP A 107 8.68 2.68 15.42
C ASP A 107 8.65 1.23 14.93
N ASP A 108 7.60 0.48 15.29
CA ASP A 108 7.35 -0.88 14.80
C ASP A 108 7.14 -0.85 13.27
N LEU A 109 6.37 0.11 12.75
CA LEU A 109 6.15 0.28 11.31
C LEU A 109 7.43 0.65 10.57
N ARG A 110 8.24 1.54 11.11
CA ARG A 110 9.55 1.89 10.53
C ARG A 110 10.45 0.66 10.42
N LEU A 111 10.46 -0.18 11.45
CA LEU A 111 11.21 -1.43 11.44
C LEU A 111 10.74 -2.37 10.33
N VAL A 112 9.42 -2.56 10.20
CA VAL A 112 8.83 -3.41 9.16
C VAL A 112 9.13 -2.87 7.77
N LEU A 113 9.08 -1.56 7.56
CA LEU A 113 9.39 -0.95 6.26
C LEU A 113 10.88 -1.08 5.90
N GLY A 114 11.77 -1.00 6.88
CA GLY A 114 13.19 -1.29 6.68
C GLY A 114 13.41 -2.73 6.20
N ALA A 115 12.81 -3.69 6.90
CA ALA A 115 12.89 -5.11 6.53
C ALA A 115 12.24 -5.41 5.18
N ALA A 116 11.11 -4.78 4.86
CA ALA A 116 10.44 -4.91 3.56
C ALA A 116 11.29 -4.33 2.42
N SER A 117 11.97 -3.21 2.66
CA SER A 117 12.87 -2.60 1.67
C SER A 117 14.05 -3.51 1.35
N GLU A 118 14.63 -4.15 2.37
CA GLU A 118 15.69 -5.16 2.19
C GLU A 118 15.16 -6.38 1.43
N ALA A 119 13.97 -6.86 1.79
CA ALA A 119 13.33 -7.98 1.12
C ALA A 119 13.05 -7.66 -0.36
N ALA A 120 12.60 -6.45 -0.69
CA ALA A 120 12.38 -6.01 -2.06
C ALA A 120 13.67 -6.08 -2.89
N LYS A 121 14.78 -5.57 -2.34
CA LYS A 121 16.10 -5.64 -2.99
C LYS A 121 16.51 -7.08 -3.25
N LYS A 122 16.37 -7.97 -2.26
CA LYS A 122 16.72 -9.39 -2.42
C LYS A 122 15.80 -10.11 -3.40
N LEU A 123 14.50 -9.85 -3.38
CA LEU A 123 13.51 -10.44 -4.29
C LEU A 123 13.71 -10.02 -5.75
N ALA A 124 14.35 -8.88 -6.01
CA ALA A 124 14.75 -8.43 -7.34
C ALA A 124 16.01 -9.15 -7.89
N THR A 125 16.66 -9.99 -7.08
CA THR A 125 17.84 -10.80 -7.46
C THR A 125 17.50 -12.28 -7.46
N ASP A 126 18.45 -13.14 -7.82
CA ASP A 126 18.30 -14.61 -7.75
C ASP A 126 18.29 -15.20 -6.32
N THR A 127 18.28 -14.37 -5.27
CA THR A 127 18.17 -14.82 -3.88
C THR A 127 16.91 -15.68 -3.67
N PRO A 128 17.00 -16.90 -3.10
CA PRO A 128 15.83 -17.75 -2.84
C PRO A 128 14.74 -17.02 -2.03
N PRO A 129 13.44 -17.21 -2.34
CA PRO A 129 12.35 -16.44 -1.72
C PRO A 129 12.33 -16.45 -0.19
N ASP A 130 12.61 -17.60 0.43
CA ASP A 130 12.69 -17.75 1.89
C ASP A 130 13.85 -16.95 2.51
N LYS A 131 14.98 -16.86 1.81
CA LYS A 131 16.14 -16.07 2.23
C LYS A 131 15.94 -14.58 1.95
N ALA A 132 15.21 -14.25 0.89
CA ALA A 132 14.94 -12.88 0.51
C ALA A 132 14.08 -12.16 1.57
N VAL A 133 13.12 -12.86 2.18
CA VAL A 133 12.23 -12.30 3.21
C VAL A 133 12.69 -12.54 4.65
N ALA A 134 13.90 -13.09 4.87
CA ALA A 134 14.37 -13.47 6.20
C ALA A 134 14.37 -12.32 7.22
N ALA A 135 14.67 -11.09 6.78
CA ALA A 135 14.63 -9.91 7.64
C ALA A 135 13.21 -9.63 8.19
N LEU A 136 12.19 -9.90 7.38
CA LEU A 136 10.79 -9.76 7.75
C LEU A 136 10.35 -10.85 8.73
N THR A 137 10.98 -12.03 8.73
CA THR A 137 10.60 -13.17 9.59
C THR A 137 11.41 -13.28 10.87
N THR A 138 12.27 -12.30 11.19
CA THR A 138 12.96 -12.26 12.49
C THR A 138 11.94 -12.13 13.64
N ALA A 139 12.31 -12.55 14.85
CA ALA A 139 11.42 -12.42 16.02
C ALA A 139 10.98 -10.96 16.24
N LYS A 140 11.91 -10.01 16.09
CA LYS A 140 11.65 -8.57 16.24
C LYS A 140 10.71 -8.04 15.14
N ALA A 141 10.99 -8.34 13.87
CA ALA A 141 10.13 -7.91 12.77
C ALA A 141 8.75 -8.57 12.80
N SER A 142 8.67 -9.84 13.18
CA SER A 142 7.39 -10.55 13.33
C SER A 142 6.55 -9.96 14.46
N ALA A 143 7.15 -9.65 15.62
CA ALA A 143 6.46 -8.98 16.71
C ALA A 143 5.97 -7.58 16.31
N ALA A 144 6.81 -6.80 15.63
CA ALA A 144 6.45 -5.47 15.13
C ALA A 144 5.29 -5.55 14.13
N ARG A 145 5.35 -6.46 13.14
CA ARG A 145 4.24 -6.71 12.22
C ARG A 145 2.97 -7.06 12.96
N LYS A 146 3.05 -8.01 13.91
CA LYS A 146 1.90 -8.45 14.68
C LYS A 146 1.21 -7.28 15.38
N LYS A 147 1.96 -6.39 16.03
CA LYS A 147 1.39 -5.19 16.66
C LYS A 147 0.68 -4.27 15.67
N ILE A 148 1.27 -4.04 14.48
CA ILE A 148 0.65 -3.21 13.44
C ILE A 148 -0.61 -3.90 12.90
N THR A 149 -0.57 -5.21 12.65
CA THR A 149 -1.71 -5.98 12.14
C THR A 149 -2.79 -6.23 13.18
N ASP A 150 -2.49 -6.13 14.47
CA ASP A 150 -3.46 -6.19 15.57
C ASP A 150 -4.08 -4.83 15.85
N TYR A 151 -3.43 -3.73 15.44
CA TYR A 151 -3.98 -2.40 15.58
C TYR A 151 -5.21 -2.23 14.68
N ARG A 152 -6.30 -1.78 15.28
CA ARG A 152 -7.55 -1.43 14.58
C ARG A 152 -7.73 0.07 14.45
N GLY A 153 -7.16 0.84 15.38
CA GLY A 153 -7.29 2.30 15.40
C GLY A 153 -8.75 2.73 15.54
N PRO A 154 -9.15 3.87 14.94
CA PRO A 154 -10.54 4.31 14.89
C PRO A 154 -11.39 3.60 13.82
N CYS A 155 -10.91 2.46 13.32
CA CYS A 155 -11.63 1.52 12.49
C CYS A 155 -12.16 0.38 13.40
#